data_AF-A0A4R4ACE6-F1
#
_entry.id   AF-A0A4R4ACE6-F1
#
_cell.length_a   1.000
_cell.length_b   1.000
_cell.length_c   1.000
_cell.angle_alpha   90.00
_cell.angle_beta   90.00
_cell.angle_gamma   90.00
#
_symmetry.space_group_name_H-M   'P 1'
#
loop_
_entity.id
_entity.type
_entity.pdbx_description
1 polymer ?
#
loop_
_entity_poly.entity_id
_entity_poly.type
_entity_poly.pdbx_seq_one_letter_code
_entity_poly.pdbx_strand_id
1 'polypeptide(L)'
;MLDTHTAPPVALEAEYRRDLLETVTTEAALRARFPRATEVEHTHEATLRVYALGAGVLAAVCTDCDRVFEYLPWQREGTRCPGCRARAERALATLLDQLATLAPALDTLTDQDLARLGRRLDTTRHALHDTLARRPG
;
A
#
# COMPACT_ATOMS: atom_id res chain seq x y z
N MET A 1 -40.42 36.07 2.71
CA MET A 1 -39.02 36.13 3.17
C MET A 1 -38.73 34.83 3.87
N LEU A 2 -38.11 33.88 3.16
CA LEU A 2 -37.65 32.62 3.72
C LEU A 2 -36.13 32.66 3.56
N ASP A 3 -35.44 32.95 4.67
CA ASP A 3 -34.00 32.84 4.75
C ASP A 3 -33.64 31.36 4.81
N THR A 4 -33.42 30.77 3.64
CA THR A 4 -32.82 29.46 3.51
C THR A 4 -31.31 29.64 3.69
N HIS A 5 -30.85 29.65 4.93
CA HIS A 5 -29.47 29.31 5.23
C HIS A 5 -29.26 27.82 4.94
N THR A 6 -29.09 27.51 3.65
CA THR A 6 -28.62 26.21 3.18
C THR A 6 -27.21 26.03 3.73
N ALA A 7 -27.07 25.15 4.74
CA ALA A 7 -25.76 24.62 5.13
C ALA A 7 -25.01 24.21 3.85
N PRO A 8 -23.70 24.52 3.69
CA PRO A 8 -22.98 23.99 2.55
C PRO A 8 -23.20 22.47 2.52
N PRO A 9 -23.57 21.91 1.37
CA PRO A 9 -23.98 20.51 1.30
C PRO A 9 -22.76 19.69 1.72
N VAL A 10 -22.86 18.95 2.81
CA VAL A 10 -21.77 18.16 3.43
C VAL A 10 -21.01 17.31 2.39
N ALA A 11 -21.69 16.88 1.32
CA ALA A 11 -21.10 16.21 0.16
C ALA A 11 -20.02 17.05 -0.57
N LEU A 12 -20.28 18.32 -0.84
CA LEU A 12 -19.34 19.23 -1.51
C LEU A 12 -18.09 19.49 -0.65
N GLU A 13 -18.28 19.55 0.68
CA GLU A 13 -17.17 19.72 1.62
C GLU A 13 -16.31 18.44 1.73
N ALA A 14 -16.91 17.26 1.57
CA ALA A 14 -16.21 15.99 1.52
C ALA A 14 -15.45 15.81 0.20
N GLU A 15 -16.08 16.12 -0.93
CA GLU A 15 -15.46 16.12 -2.26
C GLU A 15 -14.25 17.05 -2.32
N TYR A 16 -14.43 18.31 -1.88
CA TYR A 16 -13.34 19.28 -1.83
C TYR A 16 -12.14 18.77 -1.02
N ARG A 17 -12.38 18.13 0.14
CA ARG A 17 -11.29 17.57 0.96
C ARG A 17 -10.59 16.39 0.28
N ARG A 18 -11.32 15.55 -0.45
CA ARG A 18 -10.74 14.44 -1.24
C ARG A 18 -9.82 14.99 -2.33
N ASP A 19 -10.28 15.97 -3.09
CA ASP A 19 -9.47 16.61 -4.14
C ASP A 19 -8.17 17.21 -3.55
N LEU A 20 -8.28 17.83 -2.37
CA LEU A 20 -7.10 18.34 -1.68
C LEU A 20 -6.14 17.23 -1.22
N LEU A 21 -6.67 16.09 -0.78
CA LEU A 21 -5.88 14.95 -0.33
C LEU A 21 -5.05 14.35 -1.47
N GLU A 22 -5.55 14.35 -2.70
CA GLU A 22 -4.82 13.84 -3.88
C GLU A 22 -3.47 14.53 -4.11
N THR A 23 -3.34 15.77 -3.66
CA THR A 23 -2.09 16.57 -3.77
C THR A 23 -1.09 16.33 -2.63
N VAL A 24 -1.50 15.60 -1.59
CA VAL A 24 -0.70 15.37 -0.38
C VAL A 24 -0.02 14.01 -0.47
N THR A 25 1.31 14.00 -0.30
CA THR A 25 2.12 12.78 -0.49
C THR A 25 2.82 12.28 0.77
N THR A 26 2.93 13.10 1.82
CA THR A 26 3.62 12.79 3.08
C THR A 26 2.77 13.15 4.30
N GLU A 27 3.05 12.54 5.47
CA GLU A 27 2.37 12.88 6.72
C GLU A 27 2.52 14.36 7.10
N ALA A 28 3.73 14.91 6.94
CA ALA A 28 3.99 16.32 7.25
C ALA A 28 3.13 17.26 6.39
N ALA A 29 3.01 16.98 5.08
CA ALA A 29 2.14 17.73 4.19
C ALA A 29 0.66 17.56 4.56
N LEU A 30 0.24 16.36 5.00
CA LEU A 30 -1.12 16.10 5.47
C LEU A 30 -1.46 16.98 6.67
N ARG A 31 -0.61 17.00 7.69
CA ARG A 31 -0.82 17.80 8.91
C ARG A 31 -0.77 19.30 8.63
N ALA A 32 0.09 19.75 7.70
CA ALA A 32 0.13 21.15 7.28
C ALA A 32 -1.14 21.56 6.52
N ARG A 33 -1.65 20.69 5.64
CA ARG A 33 -2.83 20.96 4.81
C ARG A 33 -4.14 20.85 5.61
N PHE A 34 -4.19 19.93 6.57
CA PHE A 34 -5.33 19.68 7.44
C PHE A 34 -4.91 19.79 8.92
N PRO A 35 -4.72 21.01 9.46
CA PRO A 35 -4.24 21.20 10.84
C PRO A 35 -5.15 20.63 11.93
N ARG A 36 -6.43 20.40 11.60
CA ARG A 36 -7.42 19.78 12.49
C ARG A 36 -7.50 18.25 12.33
N ALA A 37 -6.61 17.65 11.55
CA ALA A 37 -6.58 16.21 11.37
C ALA A 37 -6.25 15.50 12.69
N THR A 38 -7.12 14.59 13.11
CA THR A 38 -6.94 13.80 14.33
C THR A 38 -6.67 12.35 13.98
N GLU A 39 -5.63 11.77 14.58
CA GLU A 39 -5.34 10.34 14.43
C GLU A 39 -6.47 9.50 15.04
N VAL A 40 -6.83 8.42 14.38
CA VAL A 40 -7.90 7.49 14.77
C VAL A 40 -7.24 6.20 15.24
N GLU A 41 -7.34 5.88 16.54
CA GLU A 41 -6.64 4.75 17.17
C GLU A 41 -7.08 3.34 16.69
N HIS A 42 -8.18 3.23 15.94
CA HIS A 42 -8.84 1.95 15.64
C HIS A 42 -8.45 1.32 14.30
N THR A 43 -7.18 1.37 13.90
CA THR A 43 -6.74 0.56 12.76
C THR A 43 -6.29 -0.83 13.22
N HIS A 44 -6.99 -1.87 12.75
CA HIS A 44 -6.56 -3.26 12.92
C HIS A 44 -5.29 -3.60 12.11
N GLU A 45 -4.78 -2.65 11.33
CA GLU A 45 -3.61 -2.80 10.47
C GLU A 45 -2.43 -2.02 11.05
N ALA A 46 -1.45 -2.74 11.61
CA ALA A 46 -0.25 -2.16 12.23
C ALA A 46 0.60 -1.30 11.28
N THR A 47 0.35 -1.38 9.97
CA THR A 47 1.12 -0.69 8.93
C THR A 47 0.49 0.62 8.46
N LEU A 48 -0.66 1.03 9.02
CA LEU A 48 -1.37 2.26 8.65
C LEU A 48 -1.70 3.13 9.86
N ARG A 49 -1.37 4.43 9.76
CA ARG A 49 -1.86 5.49 10.65
C ARG A 49 -2.98 6.24 9.96
N VAL A 50 -4.18 6.26 10.55
CA VAL A 50 -5.36 6.87 9.93
C VAL A 50 -5.72 8.18 10.62
N TYR A 51 -6.08 9.18 9.83
CA TYR A 51 -6.42 10.54 10.25
C TYR A 51 -7.82 10.92 9.77
N ALA A 52 -8.64 11.45 10.66
CA ALA A 52 -9.91 12.06 10.30
C ALA A 52 -9.70 13.52 9.89
N LEU A 53 -10.11 13.86 8.65
CA LEU A 53 -9.96 15.21 8.09
C LEU A 53 -11.22 16.09 8.26
N GLY A 54 -12.30 15.50 8.78
CA GLY A 54 -13.63 16.10 8.86
C GLY A 54 -14.56 15.70 7.70
N ALA A 55 -15.86 15.95 7.86
CA ALA A 55 -16.91 15.63 6.87
C ALA A 55 -16.90 14.16 6.38
N GLY A 56 -16.49 13.22 7.23
CA GLY A 56 -16.43 11.79 6.90
C GLY A 56 -15.25 11.36 6.03
N VAL A 57 -14.32 12.26 5.71
CA VAL A 57 -13.10 11.94 4.95
C VAL A 57 -12.00 11.47 5.89
N LEU A 58 -11.39 10.34 5.55
CA LEU A 58 -10.27 9.76 6.28
C LEU A 58 -9.06 9.62 5.35
N ALA A 59 -7.87 9.89 5.87
CA ALA A 59 -6.61 9.66 5.18
C ALA A 59 -5.81 8.59 5.92
N ALA A 60 -5.16 7.69 5.20
CA ALA A 60 -4.17 6.76 5.75
C ALA A 60 -2.77 7.20 5.34
N VAL A 61 -1.82 7.05 6.26
CA VAL A 61 -0.39 7.14 6.05
C VAL A 61 0.19 5.74 6.24
N CYS A 62 0.87 5.21 5.23
CA CYS A 62 1.55 3.93 5.34
C CYS A 62 2.89 4.06 6.07
N THR A 63 3.11 3.28 7.13
CA THR A 63 4.38 3.30 7.88
C THR A 63 5.57 2.73 7.09
N ASP A 64 5.32 1.86 6.10
CA ASP A 64 6.37 1.23 5.29
C ASP A 64 6.91 2.14 4.18
N CYS A 65 6.06 2.99 3.61
CA CYS A 65 6.42 3.79 2.43
C CYS A 65 6.04 5.27 2.51
N ASP A 66 5.56 5.72 3.66
CA ASP A 66 5.13 7.09 4.00
C ASP A 66 4.06 7.69 3.08
N ARG A 67 3.46 6.85 2.22
CA ARG A 67 2.49 7.31 1.25
C ARG A 67 1.15 7.61 1.92
N VAL A 68 0.61 8.77 1.57
CA VAL A 68 -0.74 9.21 1.93
C VAL A 68 -1.75 8.76 0.87
N PHE A 69 -2.92 8.31 1.32
CA PHE A 69 -4.05 7.95 0.45
C PHE A 69 -5.38 8.08 1.20
N GLU A 70 -6.50 8.15 0.47
CA GLU A 70 -7.83 8.12 1.09
C GLU A 70 -8.08 6.75 1.74
N TYR A 71 -8.48 6.77 3.01
CA TYR A 71 -8.84 5.57 3.75
C TYR A 71 -10.35 5.35 3.69
N LEU A 72 -10.77 4.21 3.15
CA LEU A 72 -12.17 3.84 3.05
C LEU A 72 -12.44 2.68 4.03
N PRO A 73 -13.14 2.93 5.16
CA PRO A 73 -13.32 1.92 6.22
C PRO A 73 -14.05 0.66 5.79
N TRP A 74 -14.74 0.66 4.65
CA TRP A 74 -15.42 -0.51 4.10
C TRP A 74 -14.52 -1.36 3.19
N GLN A 75 -13.31 -0.91 2.85
CA GLN A 75 -12.31 -1.69 2.09
C GLN A 75 -11.51 -2.67 2.99
N ARG A 76 -12.14 -3.11 4.09
CA ARG A 76 -11.55 -3.65 5.33
C ARG A 76 -10.83 -5.00 5.26
N GLU A 77 -10.70 -5.61 4.09
CA GLU A 77 -10.05 -6.92 3.97
C GLU A 77 -8.74 -6.81 3.18
N GLY A 78 -7.64 -6.64 3.93
CA GLY A 78 -6.28 -6.90 3.45
C GLY A 78 -5.69 -5.84 2.51
N THR A 79 -6.19 -4.60 2.56
CA THR A 79 -5.71 -3.53 1.67
C THR A 79 -4.38 -2.97 2.17
N ARG A 80 -3.29 -3.71 1.86
CA ARG A 80 -1.94 -3.14 1.83
C ARG A 80 -1.98 -1.78 1.14
N CYS A 81 -1.19 -0.83 1.65
CA CYS A 81 -1.01 0.47 1.02
C CYS A 81 -0.91 0.32 -0.52
N PRO A 82 -1.69 1.07 -1.32
CA PRO A 82 -1.69 0.93 -2.78
C PRO A 82 -0.29 1.03 -3.39
N GLY A 83 0.59 1.85 -2.80
CA GLY A 83 1.99 1.97 -3.19
C GLY A 83 2.79 0.68 -2.93
N CYS A 84 2.69 0.11 -1.73
CA CYS A 84 3.33 -1.16 -1.38
C CYS A 84 2.80 -2.32 -2.22
N ARG A 85 1.50 -2.34 -2.49
CA ARG A 85 0.86 -3.31 -3.39
C ARG A 85 1.40 -3.22 -4.81
N ALA A 86 1.37 -2.04 -5.42
CA ALA A 86 1.88 -1.83 -6.77
C ALA A 86 3.39 -2.12 -6.89
N ARG A 87 4.16 -1.92 -5.81
CA ARG A 87 5.57 -2.31 -5.75
C ARG A 87 5.72 -3.83 -5.75
N ALA A 88 4.93 -4.54 -4.96
CA ALA A 88 4.94 -6.00 -4.92
C ALA A 88 4.48 -6.61 -6.25
N GLU A 89 3.43 -6.06 -6.87
CA GLU A 89 2.94 -6.51 -8.18
C GLU A 89 3.99 -6.33 -9.28
N ARG A 90 4.70 -5.19 -9.31
CA ARG A 90 5.81 -4.98 -10.25
C ARG A 90 6.96 -5.95 -10.01
N ALA A 91 7.34 -6.17 -8.76
CA ALA A 91 8.38 -7.15 -8.43
C ALA A 91 7.98 -8.57 -8.89
N LEU A 92 6.71 -8.95 -8.70
CA LEU A 92 6.18 -10.22 -9.18
C LEU A 92 6.20 -10.31 -10.70
N ALA A 93 5.77 -9.26 -11.41
CA ALA A 93 5.83 -9.22 -12.88
C ALA A 93 7.27 -9.38 -13.39
N THR A 94 8.23 -8.67 -12.80
CA THR A 94 9.66 -8.82 -13.15
C THR A 94 10.17 -10.24 -12.90
N LEU A 95 9.78 -10.88 -11.80
CA LEU A 95 10.14 -12.27 -11.52
C LEU A 95 9.54 -13.22 -12.56
N LEU A 96 8.28 -13.01 -12.96
CA LEU A 96 7.63 -13.80 -14.00
C LEU A 96 8.31 -13.63 -15.36
N ASP A 97 8.69 -12.42 -15.74
CA ASP A 97 9.43 -12.14 -16.98
C ASP A 97 10.82 -12.82 -16.98
N GLN A 98 11.52 -12.77 -15.84
CA GLN A 98 12.79 -13.47 -15.67
C GLN A 98 12.62 -14.98 -15.80
N LEU A 99 11.56 -15.55 -15.19
CA LEU A 99 11.25 -16.98 -15.33
C LEU A 99 10.89 -17.35 -16.77
N ALA A 100 10.10 -16.54 -17.47
CA ALA A 100 9.75 -16.74 -18.87
C ALA A 100 10.98 -16.69 -19.78
N THR A 101 11.97 -15.84 -19.46
CA THR A 101 13.25 -15.77 -20.20
C THR A 101 14.13 -17.00 -19.94
N LEU A 102 14.06 -17.57 -18.73
CA LEU A 102 14.82 -18.76 -18.36
C LEU A 102 14.17 -20.05 -18.88
N ALA A 103 12.85 -20.08 -19.08
CA ALA A 103 12.12 -21.28 -19.48
C ALA A 103 12.66 -21.96 -20.76
N PRO A 104 12.97 -21.25 -21.87
CA PRO A 104 13.54 -21.87 -23.06
C PRO A 104 14.95 -22.43 -22.84
N ALA A 105 15.71 -21.86 -21.90
CA ALA A 105 17.04 -22.35 -21.56
C ALA A 105 16.95 -23.67 -20.78
N LEU A 106 15.86 -23.91 -20.03
CA LEU A 106 15.65 -25.15 -19.28
C LEU A 106 15.54 -26.38 -20.20
N ASP A 107 14.99 -26.23 -21.40
CA ASP A 107 14.87 -27.32 -22.38
C ASP A 107 16.21 -27.80 -22.95
N THR A 108 17.28 -27.02 -22.73
CA THR A 108 18.66 -27.35 -23.14
C THR A 108 19.52 -27.88 -22.01
N LEU A 109 18.98 -27.95 -20.78
CA LEU A 109 19.71 -28.38 -19.61
C LEU A 109 19.69 -29.89 -19.45
N THR A 110 20.80 -30.45 -18.99
CA THR A 110 20.86 -31.87 -18.61
C THR A 110 20.19 -32.10 -17.26
N ASP A 111 19.85 -33.36 -16.95
CA ASP A 111 19.33 -33.73 -15.62
C ASP A 111 20.26 -33.29 -14.47
N GLN A 112 21.57 -33.28 -14.72
CA GLN A 112 22.56 -32.81 -13.73
C GLN A 112 22.47 -31.30 -13.51
N ASP A 113 22.21 -30.53 -14.56
CA ASP A 113 22.02 -29.08 -14.49
C ASP A 113 20.71 -28.72 -13.80
N LEU A 114 19.62 -29.44 -14.12
CA LEU A 114 18.33 -29.30 -13.45
C LEU A 114 18.42 -29.61 -11.95
N ALA A 115 19.13 -30.69 -11.58
CA ALA A 115 19.35 -31.03 -10.17
C ALA A 115 20.20 -29.97 -9.43
N ARG A 116 21.18 -29.36 -10.11
CA ARG A 116 21.98 -28.26 -9.55
C ARG A 116 21.15 -26.98 -9.40
N LEU A 117 20.28 -26.68 -10.36
CA LEU A 117 19.36 -25.54 -10.31
C LEU A 117 18.36 -25.68 -9.16
N GLY A 118 17.75 -26.86 -8.99
CA GLY A 118 16.81 -27.15 -7.91
C GLY A 118 17.41 -26.90 -6.52
N ARG A 119 18.63 -27.39 -6.26
CA ARG A 119 19.34 -27.15 -5.00
C ARG A 119 19.61 -25.65 -4.75
N ARG A 120 19.95 -24.89 -5.80
CA ARG A 120 20.18 -23.43 -5.67
C ARG A 120 18.88 -22.70 -5.37
N LEU A 121 17.78 -23.06 -6.02
CA LEU A 121 16.46 -22.48 -5.76
C LEU A 121 16.00 -22.77 -4.33
N ASP A 122 16.18 -24.00 -3.84
CA ASP A 122 15.85 -24.35 -2.46
C ASP A 122 16.70 -23.58 -1.44
N THR A 123 17.98 -23.37 -1.73
CA THR A 123 18.86 -22.55 -0.88
C THR A 123 18.38 -21.10 -0.84
N THR A 124 18.07 -20.52 -2.00
CA THR A 124 17.53 -19.15 -2.08
C THR A 124 16.19 -19.02 -1.38
N ARG A 125 15.30 -20.00 -1.52
CA ARG A 125 14.00 -20.05 -0.83
C ARG A 125 14.16 -20.04 0.69
N HIS A 126 15.05 -20.89 1.24
CA HIS A 126 15.33 -20.90 2.67
C HIS A 126 15.91 -19.57 3.15
N ALA A 127 16.88 -19.00 2.41
CA ALA A 127 17.46 -17.71 2.76
C ALA A 127 16.41 -16.57 2.79
N LEU A 128 15.44 -16.60 1.86
CA LEU A 128 14.36 -15.62 1.81
C LEU A 128 13.41 -15.78 3.01
N HIS A 129 13.02 -17.02 3.35
CA HIS A 129 12.20 -17.32 4.53
C HIS A 129 12.87 -16.87 5.83
N ASP A 130 14.16 -17.16 5.97
CA ASP A 130 14.95 -16.75 7.13
C ASP A 130 15.04 -15.23 7.25
N THR A 131 15.22 -14.52 6.12
CA THR A 131 15.28 -13.06 6.10
C THR A 131 13.94 -12.44 6.47
N LEU A 132 12.83 -13.02 6.02
CA LEU A 132 11.47 -12.58 6.37
C LEU A 132 11.14 -12.86 7.84
N ALA A 133 11.56 -14.00 8.39
CA ALA A 133 11.35 -14.37 9.79
C ALA A 133 12.16 -13.50 10.77
N ARG A 134 13.28 -12.90 10.31
CA ARG A 134 14.17 -12.07 11.13
C ARG A 134 13.90 -10.57 11.06
N ARG A 135 12.93 -10.10 10.26
CA ARG A 135 12.55 -8.67 10.26
C ARG A 135 11.81 -8.36 11.57
N PRO A 136 12.31 -7.46 12.44
CA PRO A 136 11.51 -6.95 13.54
C PRO A 136 10.35 -6.16 12.94
N GLY A 137 9.13 -6.54 13.34
CA GLY A 137 7.91 -5.79 13.06
C GLY A 137 7.88 -4.46 13.78
#